data_AF-A0A0M1P7U4-F1
#
_entry.id   AF-A0A0M1P7U4-F1
#
_cell.length_a   1.000
_cell.length_b   1.000
_cell.length_c   1.000
_cell.angle_alpha   90.00
_cell.angle_beta   90.00
_cell.angle_gamma   90.00
#
_symmetry.space_group_name_H-M   'P 1'
#
loop_
_entity.id
_entity.type
_entity.pdbx_description
1 polymer ?
#
loop_
_entity_poly.entity_id
_entity_poly.type
_entity_poly.pdbx_seq_one_letter_code
_entity_poly.pdbx_strand_id
1 'polypeptide(L)'
;MNYTKVITTIEKIYDNNFNDNLCVLIDGEWGIGKTYTIKKWSEDRKEKYDFKYVSVFGKLSIKEVEKDLILQLYEVFNSLQKITDSNMMKIGSNVAKKMAKKFTGIDFNLSDLIENISIENISNENSNKKIILCIDDIERKSKSIAIKDLLGLIERASNNFNVILIANSLKLNDDLKDFSDYKEKIIDYEFKINELDPDILDEIALNKIPYLTKAQLESLVQSYINEGSILINFNNNSVTKKETQLEKSNIRIYKKFVDLIKLVNEEAIDLLNKKDIFSLDENVVTLCKNVVYHYYFSSEKEFREASGANFDKLSLFKEIQKIFKYEDYSKDILRDYFLNDTEISRDIKVLYKAYKLNMPDFTALCDKISNNISNDNLLYFVGQKQIISLADVLHDLGMLREFKEKLLEIADRLYNPELQKQPPYFDSEDWCNIDYFGMEPCSRETLEIISSINKINVEKHRTLLKQKYDEALNQKDIRTLGERIKNIYIEKLSTFETLFEIAFEKLKVQFNVDTWEFIHLLIGRTNSDLIKDFFREREKRENDLILKKRYQQLNEVLAERMYFERETERCQESIDD
;
A
#
# COMPACT_ATOMS: atom_id res chain seq x y z
N MET A 1 20.05 20.60 -14.85
CA MET A 1 19.08 20.35 -15.93
C MET A 1 18.15 19.22 -15.53
N ASN A 2 16.86 19.41 -15.75
CA ASN A 2 15.83 18.37 -15.68
C ASN A 2 15.77 17.57 -17.00
N TYR A 3 14.92 16.53 -17.06
CA TYR A 3 14.87 15.64 -18.24
C TYR A 3 14.44 16.39 -19.50
N THR A 4 13.46 17.30 -19.41
CA THR A 4 12.88 17.97 -20.58
C THR A 4 13.93 18.75 -21.37
N LYS A 5 14.83 19.44 -20.64
CA LYS A 5 15.96 20.16 -21.24
C LYS A 5 16.96 19.22 -21.90
N VAL A 6 17.28 18.08 -21.27
CA VAL A 6 18.23 17.10 -21.82
C VAL A 6 17.68 16.50 -23.12
N ILE A 7 16.44 16.03 -23.12
CA ILE A 7 15.81 15.44 -24.31
C ILE A 7 15.72 16.44 -25.47
N THR A 8 15.29 17.66 -25.19
CA THR A 8 15.20 18.72 -26.22
C THR A 8 16.57 19.04 -26.83
N THR A 9 17.64 18.91 -26.05
CA THR A 9 19.01 19.17 -26.52
C THR A 9 19.56 18.00 -27.33
N ILE A 10 19.32 16.76 -26.90
CA ILE A 10 19.70 15.55 -27.63
C ILE A 10 19.06 15.52 -29.02
N GLU A 11 17.76 15.84 -29.12
CA GLU A 11 17.06 15.90 -30.42
C GLU A 11 17.71 16.92 -31.37
N LYS A 12 17.99 18.14 -30.87
CA LYS A 12 18.68 19.17 -31.67
C LYS A 12 20.05 18.70 -32.15
N ILE A 13 20.80 17.99 -31.32
CA ILE A 13 22.12 17.46 -31.68
C ILE A 13 22.00 16.38 -32.75
N TYR A 14 21.09 15.41 -32.59
CA TYR A 14 20.89 14.36 -33.58
C TYR A 14 20.33 14.88 -34.91
N ASP A 15 19.50 15.92 -34.89
CA ASP A 15 19.00 16.56 -36.10
C ASP A 15 20.09 17.33 -36.84
N ASN A 16 20.94 18.06 -36.11
CA ASN A 16 22.05 18.82 -36.71
C ASN A 16 23.19 17.93 -37.23
N ASN A 17 23.37 16.74 -36.64
CA ASN A 17 24.42 15.79 -37.02
C ASN A 17 23.79 14.51 -37.60
N PHE A 18 22.89 14.67 -38.57
CA PHE A 18 22.10 13.55 -39.10
C PHE A 18 22.96 12.44 -39.74
N ASN A 19 24.10 12.77 -40.35
CA ASN A 19 24.96 11.78 -41.01
C ASN A 19 26.01 11.16 -40.07
N ASP A 20 26.14 11.67 -38.85
CA ASP A 20 27.15 11.21 -37.91
C ASP A 20 26.58 10.21 -36.90
N ASN A 21 27.48 9.36 -36.41
CA ASN A 21 27.24 8.51 -35.26
C ASN A 21 27.85 9.20 -34.04
N LEU A 22 27.02 9.52 -33.06
CA LEU A 22 27.45 10.24 -31.86
C LEU A 22 27.38 9.35 -30.62
N CYS A 23 28.32 9.53 -29.71
CA CYS A 23 28.32 8.99 -28.36
C CYS A 23 27.95 10.07 -27.34
N VAL A 24 26.80 9.89 -26.67
CA VAL A 24 26.27 10.85 -25.69
C VAL A 24 26.25 10.22 -24.30
N LEU A 25 26.80 10.91 -23.30
CA LEU A 25 26.74 10.51 -21.90
C LEU A 25 25.62 11.25 -21.15
N ILE A 26 24.77 10.48 -20.48
CA ILE A 26 23.75 10.96 -19.54
C ILE A 26 24.18 10.58 -18.12
N ASP A 27 24.72 11.55 -17.41
CA ASP A 27 25.21 11.41 -16.04
C ASP A 27 24.22 11.96 -15.01
N GLY A 28 24.36 11.53 -13.75
CA GLY A 28 23.53 12.00 -12.64
C GLY A 28 23.45 11.01 -11.50
N GLU A 29 22.85 11.42 -10.39
CA GLU A 29 22.71 10.56 -9.21
C GLU A 29 21.79 9.35 -9.45
N TRP A 30 21.84 8.37 -8.54
CA TRP A 30 20.91 7.25 -8.58
C TRP A 30 19.50 7.70 -8.23
N GLY A 31 18.53 7.23 -9.02
CA GLY A 31 17.12 7.54 -8.81
C GLY A 31 16.65 8.87 -9.40
N ILE A 32 17.54 9.69 -9.99
CA ILE A 32 17.16 10.98 -10.61
C ILE A 32 16.30 10.83 -11.89
N GLY A 33 16.27 9.63 -12.49
CA GLY A 33 15.40 9.32 -13.63
C GLY A 33 16.08 9.07 -14.97
N LYS A 34 17.42 9.07 -15.06
CA LYS A 34 18.17 8.94 -16.33
C LYS A 34 17.66 7.83 -17.27
N THR A 35 17.60 6.59 -16.79
CA THR A 35 17.12 5.43 -17.57
C THR A 35 15.67 5.60 -18.03
N TYR A 36 14.80 6.11 -17.14
CA TYR A 36 13.39 6.35 -17.48
C TYR A 36 13.28 7.44 -18.56
N THR A 37 14.04 8.53 -18.42
CA THR A 37 14.10 9.63 -19.39
C THR A 37 14.45 9.12 -20.79
N ILE A 38 15.52 8.36 -20.93
CA ILE A 38 15.99 7.89 -22.25
C ILE A 38 15.03 6.84 -22.82
N LYS A 39 14.50 5.92 -22.00
CA LYS A 39 13.50 4.94 -22.46
C LYS A 39 12.22 5.62 -22.94
N LYS A 40 11.64 6.53 -22.15
CA LYS A 40 10.43 7.27 -22.53
C LYS A 40 10.63 8.05 -23.83
N TRP A 41 11.73 8.80 -23.94
CA TRP A 41 12.07 9.51 -25.17
C TRP A 41 12.18 8.57 -26.37
N SER A 42 12.83 7.41 -26.19
CA SER A 42 12.96 6.43 -27.27
C SER A 42 11.61 5.85 -27.72
N GLU A 43 10.69 5.60 -26.78
CA GLU A 43 9.33 5.12 -27.07
C GLU A 43 8.52 6.17 -27.83
N ASP A 44 8.58 7.45 -27.40
CA ASP A 44 7.95 8.60 -28.05
C ASP A 44 8.49 8.87 -29.47
N ARG A 45 9.64 8.26 -29.81
CA ARG A 45 10.36 8.43 -31.08
C ARG A 45 10.64 7.11 -31.78
N LYS A 46 9.90 6.05 -31.45
CA LYS A 46 10.06 4.72 -32.04
C LYS A 46 9.94 4.68 -33.57
N GLU A 47 9.30 5.68 -34.17
CA GLU A 47 9.21 5.80 -35.64
C GLU A 47 10.50 6.35 -36.29
N LYS A 48 11.27 7.15 -35.54
CA LYS A 48 12.53 7.76 -35.99
C LYS A 48 13.74 6.92 -35.60
N TYR A 49 13.71 6.35 -34.40
CA TYR A 49 14.82 5.62 -33.80
C TYR A 49 14.44 4.17 -33.51
N ASP A 50 15.38 3.26 -33.75
CA ASP A 50 15.31 1.91 -33.21
C ASP A 50 16.29 1.80 -32.04
N PHE A 51 15.74 1.79 -30.83
CA PHE A 51 16.49 1.89 -29.59
C PHE A 51 16.76 0.52 -28.99
N LYS A 52 18.04 0.21 -28.77
CA LYS A 52 18.51 -1.06 -28.16
C LYS A 52 19.12 -0.79 -26.82
N TYR A 53 18.67 -1.50 -25.80
CA TYR A 53 19.09 -1.28 -24.43
C TYR A 53 19.86 -2.48 -23.90
N VAL A 54 21.03 -2.23 -23.32
CA VAL A 54 21.82 -3.22 -22.57
C VAL A 54 22.26 -2.59 -21.26
N SER A 55 22.10 -3.31 -20.15
CA SER A 55 22.70 -2.94 -18.86
C SER A 55 24.00 -3.73 -18.66
N VAL A 56 25.05 -3.04 -18.20
CA VAL A 56 26.32 -3.67 -17.84
C VAL A 56 26.21 -4.44 -16.51
N PHE A 57 25.22 -4.10 -15.69
CA PHE A 57 25.01 -4.75 -14.40
C PHE A 57 24.70 -6.25 -14.56
N GLY A 58 25.38 -7.08 -13.77
CA GLY A 58 25.21 -8.53 -13.79
C GLY A 58 25.98 -9.27 -14.88
N LYS A 59 26.70 -8.56 -15.76
CA LYS A 59 27.60 -9.17 -16.76
C LYS A 59 28.97 -9.45 -16.14
N LEU A 60 29.53 -10.62 -16.42
CA LEU A 60 30.80 -11.07 -15.84
C LEU A 60 32.01 -10.82 -16.75
N SER A 61 31.77 -10.55 -18.03
CA SER A 61 32.83 -10.29 -19.01
C SER A 61 32.40 -9.26 -20.05
N ILE A 62 33.38 -8.60 -20.68
CA ILE A 62 33.11 -7.65 -21.78
C ILE A 62 32.44 -8.35 -22.97
N LYS A 63 32.78 -9.62 -23.22
CA LYS A 63 32.16 -10.45 -24.26
C LYS A 63 30.67 -10.66 -24.03
N GLU A 64 30.23 -10.80 -22.78
CA GLU A 64 28.80 -10.92 -22.48
C GLU A 64 28.03 -9.62 -22.77
N VAL A 65 28.64 -8.47 -22.51
CA VAL A 65 28.05 -7.16 -22.86
C VAL A 65 27.93 -7.03 -24.38
N GLU A 66 29.01 -7.33 -25.10
CA GLU A 66 29.05 -7.28 -26.57
C GLU A 66 28.04 -8.25 -27.20
N LYS A 67 27.95 -9.47 -26.70
CA LYS A 67 27.00 -10.48 -27.16
C LYS A 67 25.54 -10.02 -26.98
N ASP A 68 25.22 -9.38 -25.87
CA ASP A 68 23.88 -8.86 -25.61
C ASP A 68 23.51 -7.74 -26.58
N LEU A 69 24.45 -6.84 -26.89
CA LEU A 69 24.28 -5.81 -27.92
C LEU A 69 24.02 -6.44 -29.30
N ILE A 70 24.80 -7.45 -29.67
CA ILE A 70 24.66 -8.17 -30.94
C ILE A 70 23.28 -8.87 -31.02
N LEU A 71 22.81 -9.48 -29.93
CA LEU A 71 21.48 -10.11 -29.89
C LEU A 71 20.35 -9.09 -30.12
N GLN A 72 20.41 -7.96 -29.42
CA GLN A 72 19.44 -6.86 -29.59
C GLN A 72 19.39 -6.31 -31.01
N LEU A 73 20.55 -6.28 -31.69
CA LEU A 73 20.66 -5.89 -33.09
C LEU A 73 20.16 -6.98 -34.05
N TYR A 74 20.45 -8.25 -33.76
CA TYR A 74 20.06 -9.39 -34.62
C TYR A 74 18.55 -9.55 -34.77
N GLU A 75 17.78 -9.28 -33.70
CA GLU A 75 16.31 -9.24 -33.77
C GLU A 75 15.80 -8.24 -34.83
N VAL A 76 16.49 -7.12 -35.01
CA VAL A 76 16.17 -6.10 -36.03
C VAL A 76 16.38 -6.67 -37.42
N PHE A 77 17.58 -7.20 -37.68
CA PHE A 77 17.94 -7.68 -39.01
C PHE A 77 17.02 -8.80 -39.49
N ASN A 78 16.64 -9.72 -38.59
CA ASN A 78 15.68 -10.78 -38.92
C ASN A 78 14.24 -10.28 -39.09
N SER A 79 13.81 -9.27 -38.32
CA SER A 79 12.47 -8.68 -38.50
C SER A 79 12.36 -7.92 -39.82
N LEU A 80 13.42 -7.22 -40.22
CA LEU A 80 13.49 -6.49 -41.48
C LEU A 80 13.55 -7.45 -42.67
N GLN A 81 14.32 -8.54 -42.59
CA GLN A 81 14.42 -9.53 -43.67
C GLN A 81 13.05 -10.18 -43.97
N LYS A 82 12.26 -10.48 -42.94
CA LYS A 82 10.88 -10.99 -43.07
C LYS A 82 9.91 -9.99 -43.72
N ILE A 83 10.14 -8.68 -43.55
CA ILE A 83 9.29 -7.64 -44.14
C ILE A 83 9.69 -7.39 -45.61
N THR A 84 10.99 -7.42 -45.92
CA THR A 84 11.50 -7.29 -47.30
C THR A 84 11.18 -8.51 -48.18
N ASP A 85 11.03 -9.69 -47.58
CA ASP A 85 10.69 -10.93 -48.31
C ASP A 85 9.23 -10.99 -48.80
N SER A 86 8.37 -10.06 -48.38
CA SER A 86 7.00 -9.96 -48.91
C SER A 86 6.94 -9.46 -50.37
N ASN A 87 8.02 -8.88 -50.89
CA ASN A 87 8.15 -8.45 -52.29
C ASN A 87 9.62 -8.39 -52.74
N MET A 88 10.30 -9.53 -52.93
CA MET A 88 11.38 -9.74 -53.93
C MET A 88 12.13 -11.06 -53.70
N MET A 89 11.55 -12.18 -54.14
CA MET A 89 12.26 -13.45 -54.15
C MET A 89 12.99 -13.68 -55.48
N LYS A 90 14.01 -12.88 -55.78
CA LYS A 90 15.02 -13.17 -56.82
C LYS A 90 16.35 -12.49 -56.50
N ILE A 91 17.25 -13.19 -55.81
CA ILE A 91 18.73 -13.26 -56.02
C ILE A 91 19.29 -14.29 -55.00
N GLY A 92 20.10 -15.27 -55.45
CA GLY A 92 20.95 -16.09 -54.59
C GLY A 92 20.60 -17.59 -54.38
N SER A 93 20.28 -18.33 -55.43
CA SER A 93 19.66 -19.67 -55.43
C SER A 93 20.51 -20.90 -55.00
N ASN A 94 21.63 -20.79 -54.27
CA ASN A 94 22.44 -21.96 -53.86
C ASN A 94 22.87 -22.07 -52.38
N VAL A 95 22.72 -21.01 -51.56
CA VAL A 95 23.06 -21.06 -50.11
C VAL A 95 21.83 -21.42 -49.27
N ALA A 96 20.67 -20.82 -49.57
CA ALA A 96 19.43 -21.05 -48.83
C ALA A 96 18.89 -22.49 -48.96
N LYS A 97 19.07 -23.15 -50.12
CA LYS A 97 18.62 -24.54 -50.34
C LYS A 97 19.52 -25.61 -49.69
N LYS A 98 20.77 -25.25 -49.33
CA LYS A 98 21.69 -26.14 -48.60
C LYS A 98 21.56 -26.02 -47.08
N MET A 99 21.06 -24.90 -46.57
CA MET A 99 20.81 -24.71 -45.13
C MET A 99 19.43 -25.17 -44.67
N ALA A 100 18.40 -25.16 -45.53
CA ALA A 100 17.04 -25.44 -45.10
C ALA A 100 16.61 -26.93 -45.12
N LYS A 101 17.42 -27.84 -45.70
CA LYS A 101 16.93 -29.20 -46.06
C LYS A 101 17.83 -30.37 -45.70
N LYS A 102 18.96 -30.14 -45.03
CA LYS A 102 19.89 -31.21 -44.63
C LYS A 102 20.40 -30.88 -43.22
N PHE A 103 20.09 -31.75 -42.25
CA PHE A 103 20.45 -31.68 -40.84
C PHE A 103 19.64 -30.63 -40.05
N THR A 104 18.89 -30.87 -38.99
CA THR A 104 18.72 -31.94 -37.99
C THR A 104 17.70 -31.34 -37.01
N GLY A 105 16.79 -32.11 -36.40
CA GLY A 105 15.98 -31.60 -35.28
C GLY A 105 16.82 -31.33 -34.03
N ILE A 106 17.63 -30.28 -34.02
CA ILE A 106 18.51 -29.82 -32.93
C ILE A 106 18.23 -28.34 -32.67
N ASP A 107 18.07 -27.96 -31.40
CA ASP A 107 18.05 -26.57 -30.94
C ASP A 107 19.38 -25.89 -31.33
N PHE A 108 19.33 -25.01 -32.32
CA PHE A 108 20.46 -24.13 -32.63
C PHE A 108 20.56 -23.09 -31.51
N ASN A 109 21.57 -23.25 -30.64
CA ASN A 109 21.97 -22.21 -29.71
C ASN A 109 22.41 -20.98 -30.52
N LEU A 110 21.53 -19.99 -30.66
CA LEU A 110 21.81 -18.69 -31.28
C LEU A 110 23.09 -18.05 -30.72
N SER A 111 23.37 -18.35 -29.44
CA SER A 111 24.62 -18.11 -28.72
C SER A 111 25.89 -18.47 -29.49
N ASP A 112 25.90 -19.61 -30.18
CA ASP A 112 27.09 -20.19 -30.81
C ASP A 112 27.30 -19.61 -32.22
N LEU A 113 26.23 -19.11 -32.85
CA LEU A 113 26.27 -18.43 -34.15
C LEU A 113 26.86 -17.01 -34.04
N ILE A 114 26.61 -16.34 -32.92
CA ILE A 114 27.07 -14.97 -32.68
C ILE A 114 28.42 -14.90 -31.96
N GLU A 115 28.98 -16.03 -31.53
CA GLU A 115 30.21 -16.09 -30.74
C GLU A 115 31.43 -15.50 -31.47
N ASN A 116 31.42 -15.53 -32.80
CA ASN A 116 32.49 -15.00 -33.66
C ASN A 116 32.15 -13.65 -34.31
N ILE A 117 31.03 -13.02 -33.94
CA ILE A 117 30.62 -11.71 -34.44
C ILE A 117 31.12 -10.64 -33.48
N SER A 118 31.67 -9.56 -34.02
CA SER A 118 32.07 -8.36 -33.26
C SER A 118 31.19 -7.19 -33.67
N ILE A 119 30.94 -6.28 -32.74
CA ILE A 119 29.95 -5.19 -32.92
C ILE A 119 30.30 -4.27 -34.10
N GLU A 120 31.59 -4.02 -34.35
CA GLU A 120 32.10 -3.18 -35.44
C GLU A 120 31.87 -3.78 -36.84
N ASN A 121 31.56 -5.08 -36.93
CA ASN A 121 31.27 -5.75 -38.20
C ASN A 121 29.78 -5.68 -38.57
N ILE A 122 28.93 -5.18 -37.67
CA ILE A 122 27.49 -5.06 -37.90
C ILE A 122 27.20 -3.69 -38.51
N SER A 123 26.65 -3.67 -39.73
CA SER A 123 26.32 -2.43 -40.44
C SER A 123 24.86 -2.00 -40.24
N ASN A 124 24.62 -0.70 -40.16
CA ASN A 124 23.29 -0.11 -40.02
C ASN A 124 22.65 0.28 -41.39
N GLU A 125 23.33 0.03 -42.51
CA GLU A 125 22.93 0.54 -43.84
C GLU A 125 21.56 0.04 -44.32
N ASN A 126 21.10 -1.11 -43.81
CA ASN A 126 19.83 -1.73 -44.22
C ASN A 126 18.64 -1.34 -43.33
N SER A 127 18.84 -0.45 -42.33
CA SER A 127 17.78 -0.02 -41.43
C SER A 127 17.07 1.23 -41.94
N ASN A 128 15.74 1.22 -41.95
CA ASN A 128 14.93 2.39 -42.25
C ASN A 128 14.87 3.40 -41.07
N LYS A 129 15.44 3.04 -39.91
CA LYS A 129 15.47 3.86 -38.69
C LYS A 129 16.90 4.03 -38.20
N LYS A 130 17.22 5.17 -37.58
CA LYS A 130 18.53 5.33 -36.92
C LYS A 130 18.59 4.40 -35.71
N ILE A 131 19.56 3.50 -35.66
CA ILE A 131 19.77 2.63 -34.50
C ILE A 131 20.53 3.41 -33.43
N ILE A 132 20.01 3.34 -32.20
CA ILE A 132 20.64 3.91 -31.00
C ILE A 132 20.90 2.79 -30.01
N LEU A 133 22.17 2.59 -29.65
CA LEU A 133 22.60 1.65 -28.61
C LEU A 133 22.69 2.38 -27.28
N CYS A 134 21.89 1.98 -26.30
CA CYS A 134 21.95 2.48 -24.94
C CYS A 134 22.67 1.46 -24.05
N ILE A 135 23.77 1.91 -23.44
CA ILE A 135 24.57 1.14 -22.49
C ILE A 135 24.44 1.80 -21.11
N ASP A 136 23.72 1.13 -20.20
CA ASP A 136 23.35 1.64 -18.87
C ASP A 136 24.12 0.95 -17.74
N ASP A 137 24.04 1.50 -16.53
CA ASP A 137 24.63 1.02 -15.29
C ASP A 137 26.16 0.80 -15.38
N ILE A 138 26.87 1.69 -16.08
CA ILE A 138 28.34 1.61 -16.26
C ILE A 138 29.07 1.51 -14.91
N GLU A 139 28.62 2.27 -13.91
CA GLU A 139 29.18 2.25 -12.55
C GLU A 139 28.94 0.94 -11.79
N ARG A 140 28.07 0.05 -12.30
CA ARG A 140 27.76 -1.24 -11.69
C ARG A 140 28.39 -2.42 -12.43
N LYS A 141 29.38 -2.17 -13.29
CA LYS A 141 30.14 -3.25 -13.93
C LYS A 141 30.74 -4.19 -12.90
N SER A 142 30.85 -5.48 -13.26
CA SER A 142 31.61 -6.44 -12.45
C SER A 142 33.07 -5.98 -12.33
N LYS A 143 33.71 -6.29 -11.20
CA LYS A 143 35.16 -6.06 -11.01
C LYS A 143 36.01 -6.80 -12.06
N SER A 144 35.49 -7.87 -12.65
CA SER A 144 36.12 -8.61 -13.74
C SER A 144 36.10 -7.90 -15.09
N ILE A 145 35.32 -6.83 -15.24
CA ILE A 145 35.29 -5.98 -16.43
C ILE A 145 36.13 -4.74 -16.14
N ALA A 146 37.25 -4.56 -16.84
CA ALA A 146 38.01 -3.32 -16.75
C ALA A 146 37.22 -2.19 -17.45
N ILE A 147 37.20 -0.98 -16.86
CA ILE A 147 36.47 0.15 -17.48
C ILE A 147 37.01 0.49 -18.87
N LYS A 148 38.33 0.29 -19.09
CA LYS A 148 38.98 0.50 -20.39
C LYS A 148 38.45 -0.44 -21.46
N ASP A 149 38.20 -1.70 -21.13
CA ASP A 149 37.66 -2.68 -22.07
C ASP A 149 36.21 -2.33 -22.45
N LEU A 150 35.42 -1.86 -21.48
CA LEU A 150 34.06 -1.37 -21.72
C LEU A 150 34.05 -0.13 -22.62
N LEU A 151 34.93 0.83 -22.35
CA LEU A 151 35.09 2.02 -23.17
C LEU A 151 35.59 1.67 -24.59
N GLY A 152 36.48 0.68 -24.72
CA GLY A 152 36.92 0.17 -26.02
C GLY A 152 35.79 -0.52 -26.82
N LEU A 153 34.87 -1.24 -26.16
CA LEU A 153 33.66 -1.74 -26.80
C LEU A 153 32.74 -0.60 -27.27
N ILE A 154 32.57 0.44 -26.44
CA ILE A 154 31.77 1.61 -26.76
C ILE A 154 32.32 2.34 -27.99
N GLU A 155 33.64 2.60 -28.04
CA GLU A 155 34.32 3.22 -29.18
C GLU A 155 34.12 2.40 -30.47
N ARG A 156 34.23 1.06 -30.39
CA ARG A 156 33.96 0.19 -31.54
C ARG A 156 32.50 0.27 -32.01
N ALA A 157 31.56 0.33 -31.07
CA ALA A 157 30.13 0.42 -31.37
C ALA A 157 29.77 1.79 -31.99
N SER A 158 30.37 2.89 -31.52
CA SER A 158 30.10 4.24 -32.04
C SER A 158 30.55 4.46 -33.49
N ASN A 159 31.38 3.58 -34.05
CA ASN A 159 31.75 3.66 -35.47
C ASN A 159 30.54 3.45 -36.40
N ASN A 160 29.60 2.57 -36.02
CA ASN A 160 28.47 2.19 -36.87
C ASN A 160 27.10 2.64 -36.33
N PHE A 161 27.02 3.02 -35.05
CA PHE A 161 25.77 3.30 -34.37
C PHE A 161 25.84 4.57 -33.53
N ASN A 162 24.70 5.22 -33.32
CA ASN A 162 24.60 6.23 -32.28
C ASN A 162 24.58 5.52 -30.92
N VAL A 163 25.31 6.04 -29.94
CA VAL A 163 25.44 5.43 -28.61
C VAL A 163 24.99 6.42 -27.54
N ILE A 164 24.18 5.95 -26.60
CA ILE A 164 23.84 6.66 -25.36
C ILE A 164 24.39 5.88 -24.19
N LEU A 165 25.27 6.50 -23.42
CA LEU A 165 25.79 5.98 -22.17
C LEU A 165 24.96 6.55 -21.02
N ILE A 166 24.57 5.71 -20.07
CA ILE A 166 23.94 6.15 -18.83
C ILE A 166 24.83 5.73 -17.67
N ALA A 167 25.20 6.70 -16.83
CA ALA A 167 26.12 6.45 -15.73
C ALA A 167 25.80 7.28 -14.48
N ASN A 168 26.39 6.88 -13.36
CA ASN A 168 26.64 7.75 -12.23
C ASN A 168 28.16 7.85 -12.03
N SER A 169 28.78 8.86 -12.63
CA SER A 169 30.23 9.06 -12.62
C SER A 169 30.82 9.11 -11.21
N LEU A 170 30.09 9.71 -10.26
CA LEU A 170 30.48 9.80 -8.85
C LEU A 170 30.54 8.44 -8.13
N LYS A 171 30.04 7.37 -8.74
CA LYS A 171 30.03 6.00 -8.20
C LYS A 171 31.02 5.06 -8.88
N LEU A 172 31.84 5.56 -9.81
CA LEU A 172 32.88 4.76 -10.48
C LEU A 172 34.07 4.43 -9.57
N ASN A 173 34.21 5.08 -8.40
CA ASN A 173 35.27 4.82 -7.42
C ASN A 173 36.66 4.73 -8.09
N ASP A 174 37.34 3.58 -7.99
CA ASP A 174 38.68 3.33 -8.54
C ASP A 174 38.75 3.47 -10.07
N ASP A 175 37.63 3.26 -10.77
CA ASP A 175 37.55 3.40 -12.24
C ASP A 175 37.40 4.86 -12.69
N LEU A 176 37.15 5.81 -11.78
CA LEU A 176 36.85 7.21 -12.14
C LEU A 176 37.98 7.88 -12.92
N LYS A 177 39.24 7.60 -12.54
CA LYS A 177 40.40 8.17 -13.20
C LYS A 177 40.50 7.67 -14.65
N ASP A 178 40.50 6.35 -14.82
CA ASP A 178 40.56 5.73 -16.14
C ASP A 178 39.34 6.13 -16.99
N PHE A 179 38.15 6.24 -16.41
CA PHE A 179 37.00 6.77 -17.14
C PHE A 179 37.23 8.21 -17.62
N SER A 180 37.74 9.09 -16.73
CA SER A 180 37.97 10.50 -17.06
C SER A 180 39.06 10.71 -18.11
N ASP A 181 40.10 9.88 -18.11
CA ASP A 181 41.21 9.97 -19.06
C ASP A 181 40.77 9.57 -20.49
N TYR A 182 39.84 8.63 -20.61
CA TYR A 182 39.39 8.11 -21.91
C TYR A 182 38.10 8.77 -22.40
N LYS A 183 37.27 9.35 -21.51
CA LYS A 183 35.96 9.90 -21.89
C LYS A 183 36.05 11.00 -22.95
N GLU A 184 37.07 11.85 -22.90
CA GLU A 184 37.23 13.00 -23.82
C GLU A 184 37.34 12.56 -25.28
N LYS A 185 37.97 11.39 -25.52
CA LYS A 185 38.12 10.83 -26.86
C LYS A 185 36.85 10.11 -27.36
N ILE A 186 36.07 9.54 -26.44
CA ILE A 186 35.00 8.59 -26.76
C ILE A 186 33.62 9.26 -26.75
N ILE A 187 33.42 10.27 -25.90
CA ILE A 187 32.12 10.89 -25.63
C ILE A 187 32.07 12.27 -26.28
N ASP A 188 31.19 12.45 -27.25
CA ASP A 188 31.02 13.71 -27.97
C ASP A 188 30.28 14.76 -27.13
N TYR A 189 29.26 14.33 -26.38
CA TYR A 189 28.43 15.22 -25.56
C TYR A 189 28.13 14.61 -24.19
N GLU A 190 28.26 15.41 -23.13
CA GLU A 190 27.95 15.03 -21.75
C GLU A 190 26.82 15.89 -21.18
N PHE A 191 25.76 15.25 -20.69
CA PHE A 191 24.63 15.89 -20.03
C PHE A 191 24.47 15.37 -18.61
N LYS A 192 24.26 16.28 -17.66
CA LYS A 192 24.02 15.92 -16.26
C LYS A 192 22.57 16.22 -15.87
N ILE A 193 21.82 15.17 -15.54
CA ILE A 193 20.50 15.28 -14.91
C ILE A 193 20.72 15.39 -13.40
N ASN A 194 20.40 16.55 -12.83
CA ASN A 194 20.57 16.88 -11.41
C ASN A 194 19.35 17.58 -10.79
N GLU A 195 18.28 17.77 -11.56
CA GLU A 195 17.00 18.32 -11.11
C GLU A 195 15.89 17.30 -11.41
N LEU A 196 14.97 17.10 -10.47
CA LEU A 196 13.73 16.38 -10.76
C LEU A 196 12.89 17.20 -11.72
N ASP A 197 12.14 16.51 -12.56
CA ASP A 197 11.17 17.16 -13.43
C ASP A 197 9.77 17.00 -12.83
N PRO A 198 9.10 18.12 -12.49
CA PRO A 198 7.75 18.11 -11.95
C PRO A 198 6.77 17.29 -12.80
N ASP A 199 6.91 17.29 -14.13
CA ASP A 199 5.99 16.57 -15.03
C ASP A 199 6.04 15.04 -14.79
N ILE A 200 7.20 14.48 -14.44
CA ILE A 200 7.31 13.06 -14.08
C ILE A 200 6.69 12.81 -12.70
N LEU A 201 6.87 13.73 -11.76
CA LEU A 201 6.31 13.60 -10.42
C LEU A 201 4.78 13.71 -10.46
N ASP A 202 4.25 14.56 -11.35
CA ASP A 202 2.83 14.69 -11.65
C ASP A 202 2.26 13.39 -12.20
N GLU A 203 2.91 12.83 -13.23
CA GLU A 203 2.52 11.55 -13.84
C GLU A 203 2.47 10.42 -12.79
N ILE A 204 3.51 10.31 -11.94
CA ILE A 204 3.58 9.29 -10.90
C ILE A 204 2.46 9.47 -9.86
N ALA A 205 2.21 10.70 -9.40
CA ALA A 205 1.17 10.98 -8.42
C ALA A 205 -0.22 10.66 -8.97
N LEU A 206 -0.55 11.13 -10.17
CA LEU A 206 -1.87 10.91 -10.80
C LEU A 206 -2.12 9.44 -11.13
N ASN A 207 -1.10 8.69 -11.52
CA ASN A 207 -1.24 7.25 -11.80
C ASN A 207 -1.57 6.45 -10.52
N LYS A 208 -1.14 6.93 -9.35
CA LYS A 208 -1.41 6.29 -8.06
C LYS A 208 -2.69 6.81 -7.38
N ILE A 209 -2.96 8.10 -7.51
CA ILE A 209 -4.03 8.85 -6.86
C ILE A 209 -4.75 9.71 -7.93
N PRO A 210 -5.60 9.11 -8.77
CA PRO A 210 -6.17 9.78 -9.95
C PRO A 210 -7.18 10.89 -9.63
N TYR A 211 -7.66 10.95 -8.38
CA TYR A 211 -8.64 11.93 -7.91
C TYR A 211 -8.02 13.21 -7.32
N LEU A 212 -6.71 13.41 -7.43
CA LEU A 212 -6.07 14.65 -7.00
C LEU A 212 -6.56 15.84 -7.83
N THR A 213 -6.97 16.92 -7.15
CA THR A 213 -7.18 18.21 -7.82
C THR A 213 -5.84 18.82 -8.23
N LYS A 214 -5.86 19.75 -9.20
CA LYS A 214 -4.64 20.45 -9.66
C LYS A 214 -3.86 21.09 -8.49
N ALA A 215 -4.55 21.78 -7.59
CA ALA A 215 -3.91 22.43 -6.44
C ALA A 215 -3.31 21.42 -5.46
N GLN A 216 -3.98 20.29 -5.23
CA GLN A 216 -3.45 19.21 -4.37
C GLN A 216 -2.24 18.56 -5.00
N LEU A 217 -2.26 18.32 -6.31
CA LEU A 217 -1.13 17.76 -7.04
C LEU A 217 0.10 18.68 -6.97
N GLU A 218 -0.08 19.97 -7.26
CA GLU A 218 0.97 20.99 -7.16
C GLU A 218 1.54 21.02 -5.73
N SER A 219 0.68 21.04 -4.71
CA SER A 219 1.12 21.03 -3.31
C SER A 219 1.90 19.77 -2.95
N LEU A 220 1.47 18.60 -3.42
CA LEU A 220 2.11 17.32 -3.16
C LEU A 220 3.52 17.27 -3.76
N VAL A 221 3.64 17.66 -5.02
CA VAL A 221 4.92 17.67 -5.75
C VAL A 221 5.87 18.69 -5.15
N GLN A 222 5.40 19.90 -4.85
CA GLN A 222 6.22 20.91 -4.19
C GLN A 222 6.67 20.48 -2.80
N SER A 223 5.82 19.79 -2.02
CA SER A 223 6.22 19.26 -0.70
C SER A 223 7.41 18.29 -0.80
N TYR A 224 7.52 17.55 -1.91
CA TYR A 224 8.63 16.65 -2.15
C TYR A 224 9.88 17.40 -2.65
N ILE A 225 9.73 18.27 -3.66
CA ILE A 225 10.84 19.02 -4.28
C ILE A 225 11.49 19.99 -3.29
N ASN A 226 10.71 20.60 -2.40
CA ASN A 226 11.22 21.58 -1.43
C ASN A 226 12.30 20.94 -0.53
N GLU A 227 13.46 21.63 -0.43
CA GLU A 227 14.67 21.20 0.30
C GLU A 227 14.54 21.18 1.83
N GLY A 228 13.33 21.07 2.36
CA GLY A 228 13.08 21.01 3.79
C GLY A 228 12.21 19.81 4.16
N SER A 229 12.79 18.85 4.85
CA SER A 229 12.06 17.89 5.69
C SER A 229 12.09 18.37 7.15
N ILE A 230 11.09 17.95 7.93
CA ILE A 230 11.13 18.14 9.38
C ILE A 230 11.95 16.98 9.95
N LEU A 231 13.18 17.25 10.38
CA LEU A 231 13.94 16.29 11.17
C LEU A 231 13.25 16.09 12.52
N ILE A 232 12.65 14.92 12.71
CA ILE A 232 12.24 14.47 14.04
C ILE A 232 13.49 13.85 14.67
N ASN A 233 14.15 14.61 15.56
CA ASN A 233 15.28 14.07 16.31
C ASN A 233 14.75 13.18 17.43
N PHE A 234 14.69 11.88 17.17
CA PHE A 234 14.20 10.86 18.12
C PHE A 234 15.09 10.73 19.36
N ASN A 235 16.38 11.07 19.26
CA ASN A 235 17.32 10.95 20.38
C ASN A 235 17.08 11.99 21.49
N ASN A 236 16.55 13.17 21.15
CA ASN A 236 16.35 14.27 22.11
C ASN A 236 14.91 14.82 22.14
N ASN A 237 13.95 14.19 21.45
CA ASN A 237 12.53 14.56 21.48
C ASN A 237 12.20 16.01 21.09
N SER A 238 13.12 16.66 20.40
CA SER A 238 12.95 18.00 19.87
C SER A 238 12.72 17.94 18.36
N VAL A 239 11.72 18.66 17.88
CA VAL A 239 11.64 19.04 16.46
C VAL A 239 12.77 20.05 16.23
N THR A 240 13.96 19.57 15.85
CA THR A 240 15.05 20.47 15.49
C THR A 240 14.77 21.10 14.14
N LYS A 241 15.16 22.38 14.00
CA LYS A 241 14.94 23.21 12.81
C LYS A 241 15.20 22.46 11.50
N LYS A 242 14.46 22.87 10.45
CA LYS A 242 14.77 22.63 9.02
C LYS A 242 16.29 22.74 8.83
N GLU A 243 17.00 21.63 8.79
CA GLU A 243 18.29 21.59 8.13
C GLU A 243 17.98 21.35 6.65
N THR A 244 18.66 22.09 5.79
CA THR A 244 18.77 21.78 4.36
C THR A 244 19.55 20.48 4.24
N GLN A 245 18.88 19.37 4.53
CA GLN A 245 19.38 18.09 4.05
C GLN A 245 19.20 18.15 2.54
N LEU A 246 20.32 18.07 1.83
CA LEU A 246 20.36 17.79 0.39
C LEU A 246 19.72 16.41 0.18
N GLU A 247 18.39 16.37 0.27
CA GLU A 247 17.60 15.22 -0.10
C GLU A 247 17.86 15.03 -1.58
N LYS A 248 18.56 13.95 -1.88
CA LYS A 248 18.94 13.62 -3.23
C LYS A 248 17.65 13.35 -4.00
N SER A 249 17.30 14.30 -4.86
CA SER A 249 16.34 14.20 -5.94
C SER A 249 16.21 12.76 -6.48
N ASN A 250 15.25 12.00 -5.96
CA ASN A 250 15.13 10.56 -6.23
C ASN A 250 13.68 10.14 -6.48
N ILE A 251 13.39 9.80 -7.73
CA ILE A 251 12.05 9.39 -8.19
C ILE A 251 11.61 8.06 -7.55
N ARG A 252 12.55 7.16 -7.22
CA ARG A 252 12.20 5.87 -6.56
C ARG A 252 11.68 6.11 -5.14
N ILE A 253 12.27 7.06 -4.44
CA ILE A 253 11.83 7.49 -3.11
C ILE A 253 10.50 8.23 -3.21
N TYR A 254 10.33 9.08 -4.23
CA TYR A 254 9.06 9.75 -4.50
C TYR A 254 7.91 8.76 -4.71
N LYS A 255 8.13 7.67 -5.45
CA LYS A 255 7.13 6.60 -5.61
C LYS A 255 6.70 6.02 -4.26
N LYS A 256 7.65 5.77 -3.35
CA LYS A 256 7.37 5.26 -2.01
C LYS A 256 6.63 6.27 -1.14
N PHE A 257 6.97 7.54 -1.27
CA PHE A 257 6.26 8.65 -0.64
C PHE A 257 4.80 8.73 -1.11
N VAL A 258 4.54 8.71 -2.42
CA VAL A 258 3.18 8.71 -2.99
C VAL A 258 2.41 7.45 -2.59
N ASP A 259 3.06 6.27 -2.60
CA ASP A 259 2.44 5.02 -2.14
C ASP A 259 2.00 5.13 -0.67
N LEU A 260 2.84 5.68 0.21
CA LEU A 260 2.50 5.89 1.62
C LEU A 260 1.37 6.91 1.80
N ILE A 261 1.41 8.03 1.08
CA ILE A 261 0.33 9.02 1.07
C ILE A 261 -0.99 8.36 0.68
N LYS A 262 -0.98 7.52 -0.35
CA LYS A 262 -2.18 6.79 -0.76
C LYS A 262 -2.71 5.91 0.37
N LEU A 263 -1.86 5.11 1.00
CA LEU A 263 -2.26 4.23 2.10
C LEU A 263 -2.85 5.01 3.28
N VAL A 264 -2.17 6.08 3.72
CA VAL A 264 -2.64 6.91 4.82
C VAL A 264 -3.93 7.64 4.45
N ASN A 265 -4.08 8.05 3.18
CA ASN A 265 -5.32 8.66 2.70
C ASN A 265 -6.48 7.66 2.64
N GLU A 266 -6.24 6.41 2.26
CA GLU A 266 -7.25 5.34 2.29
C GLU A 266 -7.74 5.10 3.72
N GLU A 267 -6.83 5.05 4.69
CA GLU A 267 -7.21 4.96 6.11
C GLU A 267 -8.00 6.20 6.58
N ALA A 268 -7.59 7.41 6.17
CA ALA A 268 -8.33 8.63 6.48
C ALA A 268 -9.73 8.63 5.87
N ILE A 269 -9.87 8.18 4.63
CA ILE A 269 -11.15 8.05 3.92
C ILE A 269 -12.07 7.08 4.66
N ASP A 270 -11.55 5.90 5.04
CA ASP A 270 -12.29 4.88 5.78
C ASP A 270 -12.74 5.41 7.15
N LEU A 271 -11.87 6.12 7.86
CA LEU A 271 -12.17 6.73 9.15
C LEU A 271 -13.19 7.86 9.07
N LEU A 272 -13.14 8.66 8.00
CA LEU A 272 -14.03 9.80 7.77
C LEU A 272 -15.30 9.42 6.99
N ASN A 273 -15.45 8.14 6.60
CA ASN A 273 -16.54 7.63 5.76
C ASN A 273 -16.74 8.45 4.46
N LYS A 274 -15.64 8.87 3.84
CA LYS A 274 -15.61 9.55 2.54
C LYS A 274 -15.31 8.55 1.42
N LYS A 275 -15.37 8.96 0.15
CA LYS A 275 -14.91 8.14 -0.99
C LYS A 275 -14.21 9.04 -2.01
N ASP A 276 -13.13 8.54 -2.60
CA ASP A 276 -12.40 9.16 -3.72
C ASP A 276 -12.02 10.64 -3.50
N ILE A 277 -11.67 11.01 -2.26
CA ILE A 277 -11.28 12.37 -1.87
C ILE A 277 -9.90 12.35 -1.20
N PHE A 278 -9.02 13.26 -1.62
CA PHE A 278 -7.78 13.50 -0.90
C PHE A 278 -8.05 14.29 0.39
N SER A 279 -7.82 13.64 1.54
CA SER A 279 -8.21 14.10 2.88
C SER A 279 -7.02 14.44 3.79
N LEU A 280 -5.78 14.33 3.28
CA LEU A 280 -4.59 14.60 4.08
C LEU A 280 -4.23 16.08 4.09
N ASP A 281 -3.85 16.58 5.27
CA ASP A 281 -3.28 17.92 5.43
C ASP A 281 -1.76 17.93 5.17
N GLU A 282 -1.18 19.13 5.14
CA GLU A 282 0.26 19.33 4.89
C GLU A 282 1.14 18.68 5.99
N ASN A 283 0.67 18.59 7.24
CA ASN A 283 1.43 17.94 8.31
C ASN A 283 1.55 16.44 8.05
N VAL A 284 0.46 15.76 7.70
CA VAL A 284 0.47 14.32 7.42
C VAL A 284 1.32 14.02 6.18
N VAL A 285 1.18 14.82 5.12
CA VAL A 285 2.04 14.71 3.93
C VAL A 285 3.51 14.84 4.32
N THR A 286 3.85 15.82 5.17
CA THR A 286 5.23 15.98 5.67
C THR A 286 5.69 14.79 6.51
N LEU A 287 4.83 14.23 7.37
CA LEU A 287 5.15 13.02 8.15
C LEU A 287 5.40 11.81 7.25
N CYS A 288 4.60 11.61 6.20
CA CYS A 288 4.82 10.56 5.20
C CYS A 288 6.19 10.72 4.52
N LYS A 289 6.55 11.95 4.12
CA LYS A 289 7.88 12.24 3.55
C LYS A 289 8.98 11.84 4.51
N ASN A 290 8.86 12.23 5.78
CA ASN A 290 9.83 11.90 6.82
C ASN A 290 9.93 10.39 7.08
N VAL A 291 8.82 9.67 7.16
CA VAL A 291 8.81 8.22 7.38
C VAL A 291 9.59 7.49 6.28
N VAL A 292 9.33 7.84 5.02
CA VAL A 292 10.04 7.25 3.88
C VAL A 292 11.52 7.62 3.91
N TYR A 293 11.84 8.89 4.19
CA TYR A 293 13.22 9.33 4.30
C TYR A 293 13.98 8.54 5.37
N HIS A 294 13.43 8.47 6.59
CA HIS A 294 14.04 7.74 7.70
C HIS A 294 14.28 6.28 7.34
N TYR A 295 13.30 5.62 6.72
CA TYR A 295 13.45 4.23 6.32
C TYR A 295 14.63 3.98 5.37
N TYR A 296 14.87 4.87 4.41
CA TYR A 296 15.88 4.65 3.37
C TYR A 296 17.25 5.28 3.66
N PHE A 297 17.32 6.31 4.50
CA PHE A 297 18.52 7.14 4.65
C PHE A 297 19.03 7.29 6.08
N SER A 298 18.22 7.04 7.12
CA SER A 298 18.69 7.14 8.50
C SER A 298 19.43 5.87 8.96
N SER A 299 20.45 6.04 9.81
CA SER A 299 21.23 4.91 10.35
C SER A 299 20.63 4.38 11.65
N GLU A 300 20.71 3.07 11.91
CA GLU A 300 20.15 2.45 13.14
C GLU A 300 20.61 3.11 14.46
N LYS A 301 21.75 3.83 14.45
CA LYS A 301 22.28 4.54 15.62
C LYS A 301 21.51 5.82 15.99
N GLU A 302 20.62 6.31 15.12
CA GLU A 302 19.78 7.49 15.36
C GLU A 302 18.46 7.15 16.06
N PHE A 303 18.22 5.87 16.36
CA PHE A 303 17.02 5.39 17.02
C PHE A 303 17.33 5.06 18.49
N ARG A 304 17.26 6.05 19.38
CA ARG A 304 17.14 5.82 20.82
C ARG A 304 15.91 6.54 21.35
N GLU A 305 15.01 5.77 21.95
CA GLU A 305 13.81 6.31 22.59
C GLU A 305 14.21 7.14 23.81
N ALA A 306 14.12 8.47 23.70
CA ALA A 306 14.11 9.34 24.85
C ALA A 306 12.65 9.66 25.24
N SER A 307 12.44 9.95 26.53
CA SER A 307 11.15 10.25 27.14
C SER A 307 10.79 11.74 27.03
N GLY A 308 9.57 12.06 26.56
CA GLY A 308 8.98 13.41 26.57
C GLY A 308 9.15 14.24 25.29
N ALA A 309 8.25 14.08 24.31
CA ALA A 309 7.99 15.02 23.21
C ALA A 309 6.47 15.29 23.12
N ASN A 310 6.07 16.35 22.40
CA ASN A 310 4.68 16.65 22.02
C ASN A 310 3.96 15.36 21.54
N PHE A 311 3.06 14.86 22.40
CA PHE A 311 2.61 13.46 22.41
C PHE A 311 1.90 13.01 21.11
N ASP A 312 1.36 13.95 20.33
CA ASP A 312 0.47 13.66 19.18
C ASP A 312 1.19 13.49 17.83
N LYS A 313 2.25 14.25 17.54
CA LYS A 313 2.95 14.13 16.23
C LYS A 313 3.88 12.92 16.19
N LEU A 314 4.50 12.59 17.33
CA LEU A 314 5.38 11.44 17.43
C LEU A 314 4.60 10.12 17.39
N SER A 315 3.45 10.06 18.07
CA SER A 315 2.56 8.91 18.02
C SER A 315 2.04 8.70 16.61
N LEU A 316 1.54 9.76 15.96
CA LEU A 316 1.11 9.68 14.56
C LEU A 316 2.25 9.24 13.61
N PHE A 317 3.47 9.77 13.78
CA PHE A 317 4.64 9.32 13.00
C PHE A 317 4.88 7.81 13.16
N LYS A 318 4.85 7.30 14.40
CA LYS A 318 5.04 5.86 14.69
C LYS A 318 3.97 5.01 14.01
N GLU A 319 2.71 5.45 14.03
CA GLU A 319 1.62 4.72 13.36
C GLU A 319 1.75 4.79 11.83
N ILE A 320 2.11 5.94 11.24
CA ILE A 320 2.40 6.04 9.80
C ILE A 320 3.60 5.15 9.42
N GLN A 321 4.61 5.04 10.29
CA GLN A 321 5.75 4.15 10.06
C GLN A 321 5.35 2.67 10.04
N LYS A 322 4.45 2.25 10.94
CA LYS A 322 3.87 0.91 10.93
C LYS A 322 3.07 0.65 9.65
N ILE A 323 2.25 1.61 9.21
CA ILE A 323 1.54 1.54 7.92
C ILE A 323 2.54 1.32 6.78
N PHE A 324 3.63 2.09 6.73
CA PHE A 324 4.66 1.95 5.69
C PHE A 324 5.33 0.57 5.69
N LYS A 325 5.47 -0.05 6.86
CA LYS A 325 6.06 -1.39 7.04
C LYS A 325 5.04 -2.53 6.95
N TYR A 326 3.76 -2.23 6.73
CA TYR A 326 2.66 -3.20 6.80
C TYR A 326 2.57 -3.93 8.15
N GLU A 327 2.87 -3.21 9.23
CA GLU A 327 2.73 -3.68 10.61
C GLU A 327 1.36 -3.28 11.20
N ASP A 328 0.90 -3.99 12.22
CA ASP A 328 -0.31 -3.61 12.96
C ASP A 328 -0.13 -2.23 13.63
N TYR A 329 -1.10 -1.35 13.42
CA TYR A 329 -1.09 0.03 13.93
C TYR A 329 -2.41 0.37 14.65
N SER A 330 -2.36 1.40 15.51
CA SER A 330 -3.53 1.90 16.24
C SER A 330 -4.39 2.79 15.34
N LYS A 331 -5.58 2.29 14.98
CA LYS A 331 -6.59 3.08 14.27
C LYS A 331 -7.09 4.26 15.11
N ASP A 332 -7.06 4.15 16.44
CA ASP A 332 -7.55 5.19 17.34
C ASP A 332 -6.68 6.46 17.28
N ILE A 333 -5.36 6.33 17.20
CA ILE A 333 -4.43 7.48 17.07
C ILE A 333 -4.67 8.25 15.76
N LEU A 334 -4.81 7.52 14.64
CA LEU A 334 -5.13 8.12 13.34
C LEU A 334 -6.52 8.78 13.38
N ARG A 335 -7.49 8.09 13.97
CA ARG A 335 -8.86 8.58 14.14
C ARG A 335 -8.89 9.88 14.93
N ASP A 336 -8.22 9.94 16.09
CA ASP A 336 -8.17 11.14 16.90
C ASP A 336 -7.53 12.30 16.14
N TYR A 337 -6.45 12.06 15.40
CA TYR A 337 -5.82 13.10 14.56
C TYR A 337 -6.78 13.63 13.49
N PHE A 338 -7.33 12.75 12.65
CA PHE A 338 -8.17 13.16 11.52
C PHE A 338 -9.48 13.79 11.96
N LEU A 339 -10.03 13.38 13.11
CA LEU A 339 -11.27 13.94 13.62
C LEU A 339 -11.07 15.31 14.31
N ASN A 340 -9.88 15.59 14.85
CA ASN A 340 -9.61 16.78 15.67
C ASN A 340 -9.59 18.12 14.89
N ASP A 341 -9.41 18.10 13.57
CA ASP A 341 -9.40 19.31 12.73
C ASP A 341 -10.51 19.33 11.66
N THR A 342 -11.57 18.56 11.89
CA THR A 342 -12.76 18.59 11.04
C THR A 342 -13.57 19.87 11.25
N GLU A 343 -14.43 20.20 10.28
CA GLU A 343 -15.27 21.40 10.34
C GLU A 343 -16.11 21.44 11.63
N ILE A 344 -16.76 20.33 11.98
CA ILE A 344 -17.49 20.20 13.25
C ILE A 344 -16.57 20.39 14.47
N SER A 345 -15.36 19.83 14.48
CA SER A 345 -14.42 20.02 15.59
C SER A 345 -13.96 21.48 15.73
N ARG A 346 -13.80 22.20 14.62
CA ARG A 346 -13.49 23.65 14.64
C ARG A 346 -14.68 24.45 15.16
N ASP A 347 -15.88 24.15 14.68
CA ASP A 347 -17.11 24.79 15.12
C ASP A 347 -17.36 24.56 16.63
N ILE A 348 -17.19 23.32 17.12
CA ILE A 348 -17.27 22.99 18.55
C ILE A 348 -16.26 23.82 19.38
N LYS A 349 -14.99 23.91 18.93
CA LYS A 349 -13.96 24.74 19.60
C LYS A 349 -14.34 26.22 19.67
N VAL A 350 -15.03 26.72 18.64
CA VAL A 350 -15.56 28.08 18.60
C VAL A 350 -16.75 28.23 19.55
N LEU A 351 -17.67 27.25 19.59
CA LEU A 351 -18.80 27.24 20.52
C LEU A 351 -18.37 27.19 22.00
N TYR A 352 -17.35 26.41 22.37
CA TYR A 352 -16.80 26.45 23.74
C TYR A 352 -16.25 27.82 24.13
N LYS A 353 -15.95 28.66 23.13
CA LYS A 353 -15.49 30.04 23.30
C LYS A 353 -16.55 31.04 22.83
N ALA A 354 -17.83 30.67 22.82
CA ALA A 354 -18.92 31.52 22.33
C ALA A 354 -18.96 32.90 23.01
N TYR A 355 -18.52 32.99 24.28
CA TYR A 355 -18.38 34.26 25.00
C TYR A 355 -17.40 35.26 24.35
N LYS A 356 -16.57 34.83 23.39
CA LYS A 356 -15.66 35.68 22.61
C LYS A 356 -16.27 36.20 21.30
N LEU A 357 -17.47 35.75 20.93
CA LEU A 357 -18.12 36.10 19.68
C LEU A 357 -19.04 37.32 19.85
N ASN A 358 -19.25 38.06 18.76
CA ASN A 358 -20.36 39.00 18.66
C ASN A 358 -21.66 38.25 18.28
N MET A 359 -22.82 38.89 18.46
CA MET A 359 -24.11 38.28 18.17
C MET A 359 -24.27 37.81 16.71
N PRO A 360 -23.92 38.61 15.68
CA PRO A 360 -23.97 38.15 14.29
C PRO A 360 -23.17 36.86 14.02
N ASP A 361 -21.93 36.80 14.49
CA ASP A 361 -21.05 35.64 14.29
C ASP A 361 -21.55 34.41 15.04
N PHE A 362 -22.07 34.61 16.26
CA PHE A 362 -22.69 33.54 17.05
C PHE A 362 -23.93 32.99 16.37
N THR A 363 -24.85 33.86 15.92
CA THR A 363 -26.07 33.46 15.20
C THR A 363 -25.74 32.72 13.91
N ALA A 364 -24.79 33.22 13.11
CA ALA A 364 -24.37 32.55 11.88
C ALA A 364 -23.80 31.14 12.12
N LEU A 365 -23.02 30.96 13.19
CA LEU A 365 -22.49 29.65 13.56
C LEU A 365 -23.60 28.70 14.02
N CYS A 366 -24.51 29.17 14.86
CA CYS A 366 -25.67 28.38 15.30
C CYS A 366 -26.55 27.97 14.11
N ASP A 367 -26.89 28.90 13.21
CA ASP A 367 -27.70 28.63 12.02
C ASP A 367 -27.04 27.59 11.11
N LYS A 368 -25.72 27.68 10.92
CA LYS A 368 -24.93 26.70 10.16
C LYS A 368 -25.05 25.30 10.79
N ILE A 369 -24.84 25.19 12.10
CA ILE A 369 -24.89 23.92 12.83
C ILE A 369 -26.30 23.35 12.79
N SER A 370 -27.32 24.15 13.11
CA SER A 370 -28.73 23.77 13.06
C SER A 370 -29.16 23.31 11.66
N ASN A 371 -28.67 23.95 10.60
CA ASN A 371 -28.90 23.54 9.22
C ASN A 371 -28.23 22.20 8.90
N ASN A 372 -27.00 21.97 9.38
CA ASN A 372 -26.31 20.69 9.20
C ASN A 372 -27.01 19.54 9.94
N ILE A 373 -27.46 19.77 11.19
CA ILE A 373 -28.23 18.80 11.98
C ILE A 373 -29.55 18.49 11.27
N SER A 374 -30.33 19.52 10.92
CA SER A 374 -31.65 19.36 10.30
C SER A 374 -31.60 18.56 8.99
N ASN A 375 -30.54 18.71 8.19
CA ASN A 375 -30.38 18.05 6.90
C ASN A 375 -29.58 16.73 6.95
N ASP A 376 -29.25 16.20 8.13
CA ASP A 376 -28.42 15.00 8.30
C ASP A 376 -27.11 15.06 7.50
N ASN A 377 -26.41 16.21 7.52
CA ASN A 377 -25.21 16.39 6.70
C ASN A 377 -24.03 15.51 7.17
N LEU A 378 -23.98 14.26 6.72
CA LEU A 378 -22.95 13.29 7.09
C LEU A 378 -21.54 13.68 6.61
N LEU A 379 -21.39 14.68 5.73
CA LEU A 379 -20.06 15.21 5.39
C LEU A 379 -19.52 16.15 6.47
N TYR A 380 -20.42 16.81 7.20
CA TYR A 380 -20.11 17.65 8.34
C TYR A 380 -19.88 16.82 9.60
N PHE A 381 -20.72 15.80 9.83
CA PHE A 381 -20.59 14.89 10.98
C PHE A 381 -19.65 13.73 10.66
N VAL A 382 -18.52 13.67 11.34
CA VAL A 382 -17.43 12.72 11.03
C VAL A 382 -17.26 11.60 12.06
N GLY A 383 -17.90 11.70 13.22
CA GLY A 383 -17.76 10.68 14.26
C GLY A 383 -18.66 10.91 15.48
N GLN A 384 -18.99 9.81 16.17
CA GLN A 384 -19.87 9.84 17.35
C GLN A 384 -19.26 10.64 18.52
N LYS A 385 -17.93 10.68 18.68
CA LYS A 385 -17.24 11.51 19.69
C LYS A 385 -17.50 13.01 19.46
N GLN A 386 -17.52 13.46 18.20
CA GLN A 386 -17.86 14.84 17.85
C GLN A 386 -19.35 15.13 18.06
N ILE A 387 -20.23 14.13 17.85
CA ILE A 387 -21.65 14.26 18.20
C ILE A 387 -21.83 14.46 19.70
N ILE A 388 -21.14 13.67 20.54
CA ILE A 388 -21.18 13.83 22.00
C ILE A 388 -20.65 15.20 22.39
N SER A 389 -19.50 15.61 21.85
CA SER A 389 -18.89 16.91 22.16
C SER A 389 -19.74 18.09 21.68
N LEU A 390 -20.45 17.96 20.56
CA LEU A 390 -21.42 18.95 20.09
C LEU A 390 -22.64 18.99 21.01
N ALA A 391 -23.16 17.83 21.43
CA ALA A 391 -24.28 17.76 22.34
C ALA A 391 -23.96 18.43 23.69
N ASP A 392 -22.75 18.20 24.20
CA ASP A 392 -22.25 18.79 25.44
C ASP A 392 -22.21 20.32 25.37
N VAL A 393 -21.57 20.89 24.34
CA VAL A 393 -21.54 22.36 24.19
C VAL A 393 -22.92 22.96 23.88
N LEU A 394 -23.80 22.24 23.16
CA LEU A 394 -25.18 22.68 22.95
C LEU A 394 -26.02 22.62 24.23
N HIS A 395 -25.69 21.75 25.17
CA HIS A 395 -26.31 21.73 26.49
C HIS A 395 -25.97 23.01 27.26
N ASP A 396 -24.70 23.38 27.30
CA ASP A 396 -24.23 24.61 27.96
C ASP A 396 -24.87 25.87 27.39
N LEU A 397 -25.17 25.86 26.08
CA LEU A 397 -25.87 26.94 25.38
C LEU A 397 -27.40 26.88 25.51
N GLY A 398 -27.95 25.85 26.15
CA GLY A 398 -29.39 25.66 26.33
C GLY A 398 -30.15 25.19 25.08
N MET A 399 -29.45 24.72 24.06
CA MET A 399 -29.98 24.36 22.73
C MET A 399 -30.14 22.86 22.51
N LEU A 400 -29.52 21.99 23.33
CA LEU A 400 -29.50 20.54 23.11
C LEU A 400 -30.89 19.92 22.98
N ARG A 401 -31.90 20.41 23.71
CA ARG A 401 -33.25 19.83 23.70
C ARG A 401 -33.88 19.78 22.31
N GLU A 402 -33.60 20.77 21.46
CA GLU A 402 -34.11 20.85 20.09
C GLU A 402 -33.47 19.80 19.18
N PHE A 403 -32.19 19.48 19.41
CA PHE A 403 -31.38 18.67 18.51
C PHE A 403 -31.13 17.24 19.00
N LYS A 404 -31.50 16.91 20.25
CA LYS A 404 -31.19 15.63 20.91
C LYS A 404 -31.54 14.41 20.06
N GLU A 405 -32.77 14.32 19.57
CA GLU A 405 -33.22 13.15 18.79
C GLU A 405 -32.45 13.03 17.46
N LYS A 406 -32.36 14.13 16.71
CA LYS A 406 -31.60 14.21 15.45
C LYS A 406 -30.13 13.84 15.62
N LEU A 407 -29.48 14.31 16.68
CA LEU A 407 -28.08 13.97 16.97
C LEU A 407 -27.91 12.47 17.24
N LEU A 408 -28.86 11.82 17.92
CA LEU A 408 -28.85 10.37 18.11
C LEU A 408 -29.05 9.60 16.80
N GLU A 409 -29.95 10.06 15.92
CA GLU A 409 -30.14 9.48 14.58
C GLU A 409 -28.88 9.58 13.72
N ILE A 410 -28.22 10.75 13.73
CA ILE A 410 -26.95 10.95 13.04
C ILE A 410 -25.87 10.04 13.65
N ALA A 411 -25.77 9.97 14.98
CA ALA A 411 -24.83 9.10 15.66
C ALA A 411 -25.03 7.62 15.28
N ASP A 412 -26.27 7.15 15.18
CA ASP A 412 -26.56 5.79 14.70
C ASP A 412 -26.01 5.59 13.29
N ARG A 413 -26.29 6.50 12.36
CA ARG A 413 -25.86 6.40 10.94
C ARG A 413 -24.33 6.42 10.77
N LEU A 414 -23.61 7.07 11.67
CA LEU A 414 -22.13 7.11 11.64
C LEU A 414 -21.48 5.80 12.07
N TYR A 415 -22.19 4.93 12.80
CA TYR A 415 -21.66 3.63 13.19
C TYR A 415 -21.96 2.56 12.13
N ASN A 416 -20.89 2.02 11.52
CA ASN A 416 -20.95 0.86 10.64
C ASN A 416 -20.35 -0.39 11.34
N PRO A 417 -21.20 -1.36 11.78
CA PRO A 417 -20.73 -2.57 12.45
C PRO A 417 -19.98 -3.55 11.55
N GLU A 418 -20.01 -3.40 10.22
CA GLU A 418 -19.26 -4.29 9.31
C GLU A 418 -17.76 -3.99 9.28
N LEU A 419 -17.39 -2.73 9.49
CA LEU A 419 -16.00 -2.27 9.46
C LEU A 419 -15.30 -2.42 10.82
N GLN A 420 -16.06 -2.55 11.91
CA GLN A 420 -15.53 -2.54 13.28
C GLN A 420 -15.72 -3.88 13.98
N LYS A 421 -14.62 -4.45 14.49
CA LYS A 421 -14.61 -5.77 15.15
C LYS A 421 -15.42 -5.81 16.46
N GLN A 422 -15.63 -4.66 17.11
CA GLN A 422 -16.39 -4.51 18.36
C GLN A 422 -17.21 -3.20 18.33
N PRO A 423 -18.32 -3.10 19.10
CA PRO A 423 -19.08 -1.85 19.20
C PRO A 423 -18.25 -0.76 19.91
N PRO A 424 -18.21 0.48 19.39
CA PRO A 424 -17.59 1.60 20.09
C PRO A 424 -18.23 1.84 21.44
N TYR A 425 -17.39 2.08 22.43
CA TYR A 425 -17.78 2.49 23.77
C TYR A 425 -17.15 3.84 24.09
N PHE A 426 -17.96 4.76 24.58
CA PHE A 426 -17.53 6.08 25.04
C PHE A 426 -17.68 6.15 26.55
N ASP A 427 -16.58 6.51 27.22
CA ASP A 427 -16.57 6.75 28.66
C ASP A 427 -17.03 8.18 28.94
N SER A 428 -17.90 8.36 29.93
CA SER A 428 -18.33 9.69 30.36
C SER A 428 -17.20 10.51 30.97
N GLU A 429 -16.15 9.86 31.49
CA GLU A 429 -14.99 10.56 32.07
C GLU A 429 -14.26 11.45 31.05
N ASP A 430 -14.36 11.13 29.76
CA ASP A 430 -13.77 11.93 28.66
C ASP A 430 -14.39 13.35 28.54
N TRP A 431 -15.58 13.58 29.13
CA TRP A 431 -16.30 14.86 29.14
C TRP A 431 -16.41 15.46 30.55
N CYS A 432 -15.58 15.02 31.48
CA CYS A 432 -15.49 15.65 32.79
C CYS A 432 -14.71 16.97 32.74
N ASN A 433 -15.23 17.98 33.43
CA ASN A 433 -14.52 19.24 33.61
C ASN A 433 -13.48 19.06 34.72
N ILE A 434 -12.24 19.50 34.47
CA ILE A 434 -11.21 19.52 35.52
C ILE A 434 -11.05 20.97 35.96
N ASP A 435 -11.46 21.26 37.19
CA ASP A 435 -11.30 22.57 37.79
C ASP A 435 -10.30 22.54 38.97
N TYR A 436 -10.18 23.66 39.67
CA TYR A 436 -9.28 23.77 40.83
C TYR A 436 -9.65 22.82 41.98
N PHE A 437 -10.91 22.39 42.06
CA PHE A 437 -11.47 21.55 43.12
C PHE A 437 -11.49 20.06 42.77
N GLY A 438 -11.25 19.70 41.51
CA GLY A 438 -11.06 18.33 41.06
C GLY A 438 -11.78 18.05 39.75
N MET A 439 -12.17 16.79 39.57
CA MET A 439 -12.91 16.33 38.41
C MET A 439 -14.41 16.48 38.66
N GLU A 440 -15.06 17.35 37.90
CA GLU A 440 -16.50 17.52 37.86
C GLU A 440 -17.09 16.61 36.76
N PRO A 441 -18.11 15.79 37.08
CA PRO A 441 -18.79 14.94 36.09
C PRO A 441 -19.38 15.76 34.94
N CYS A 442 -19.52 15.15 33.76
CA CYS A 442 -20.28 15.76 32.66
C CYS A 442 -21.76 16.01 33.06
N SER A 443 -22.46 16.86 32.32
CA SER A 443 -23.89 17.10 32.57
C SER A 443 -24.72 15.81 32.47
N ARG A 444 -25.88 15.79 33.15
CA ARG A 444 -26.80 14.65 33.10
C ARG A 444 -27.28 14.39 31.67
N GLU A 445 -27.57 15.45 30.92
CA GLU A 445 -28.00 15.39 29.53
C GLU A 445 -26.90 14.83 28.62
N THR A 446 -25.65 15.22 28.82
CA THR A 446 -24.48 14.65 28.11
C THR A 446 -24.33 13.17 28.43
N LEU A 447 -24.45 12.78 29.70
CA LEU A 447 -24.40 11.38 30.14
C LEU A 447 -25.52 10.54 29.49
N GLU A 448 -26.71 11.10 29.35
CA GLU A 448 -27.83 10.45 28.65
C GLU A 448 -27.52 10.23 27.17
N ILE A 449 -26.92 11.21 26.48
CA ILE A 449 -26.47 11.07 25.09
C ILE A 449 -25.44 9.95 24.96
N ILE A 450 -24.39 9.96 25.80
CA ILE A 450 -23.33 8.94 25.80
C ILE A 450 -23.93 7.55 26.00
N SER A 451 -24.79 7.40 27.01
CA SER A 451 -25.46 6.14 27.32
C SER A 451 -26.33 5.65 26.16
N SER A 452 -27.02 6.57 25.49
CA SER A 452 -27.89 6.28 24.34
C SER A 452 -27.07 5.82 23.13
N ILE A 453 -25.96 6.50 22.82
CA ILE A 453 -25.06 6.14 21.73
C ILE A 453 -24.40 4.78 21.99
N ASN A 454 -23.90 4.53 23.21
CA ASN A 454 -23.33 3.24 23.58
C ASN A 454 -24.36 2.10 23.42
N LYS A 455 -25.61 2.34 23.83
CA LYS A 455 -26.71 1.37 23.64
C LYS A 455 -27.00 1.11 22.17
N ILE A 456 -27.10 2.16 21.35
CA ILE A 456 -27.29 2.06 19.89
C ILE A 456 -26.18 1.20 19.27
N ASN A 457 -24.92 1.46 19.62
CA ASN A 457 -23.77 0.72 19.11
C ASN A 457 -23.85 -0.78 19.42
N VAL A 458 -24.16 -1.13 20.67
CA VAL A 458 -24.32 -2.52 21.09
C VAL A 458 -25.48 -3.20 20.37
N GLU A 459 -26.63 -2.55 20.25
CA GLU A 459 -27.83 -3.10 19.59
C GLU A 459 -27.62 -3.29 18.08
N LYS A 460 -27.01 -2.32 17.40
CA LYS A 460 -26.71 -2.38 15.97
C LYS A 460 -25.69 -3.47 15.66
N HIS A 461 -24.64 -3.58 16.47
CA HIS A 461 -23.66 -4.66 16.34
C HIS A 461 -24.31 -6.03 16.55
N ARG A 462 -25.10 -6.19 17.62
CA ARG A 462 -25.83 -7.43 17.91
C ARG A 462 -26.76 -7.83 16.76
N THR A 463 -27.43 -6.86 16.13
CA THR A 463 -28.33 -7.10 14.99
C THR A 463 -27.57 -7.65 13.79
N LEU A 464 -26.40 -7.07 13.45
CA LEU A 464 -25.54 -7.60 12.38
C LEU A 464 -25.05 -9.02 12.70
N LEU A 465 -24.62 -9.26 13.95
CA LEU A 465 -24.17 -10.59 14.38
C LEU A 465 -25.26 -11.64 14.20
N LYS A 466 -26.50 -11.28 14.54
CA LYS A 466 -27.67 -12.14 14.36
C LYS A 466 -27.96 -12.40 12.87
N GLN A 467 -27.94 -11.36 12.03
CA GLN A 467 -28.12 -11.52 10.58
C GLN A 467 -27.07 -12.46 9.97
N LYS A 468 -25.79 -12.26 10.30
CA LYS A 468 -24.69 -13.13 9.83
C LYS A 468 -24.84 -14.58 10.33
N TYR A 469 -25.33 -14.76 11.55
CA TYR A 469 -25.64 -16.10 12.07
C TYR A 469 -26.79 -16.76 11.29
N ASP A 470 -27.88 -16.02 11.03
CA ASP A 470 -29.04 -16.52 10.29
C ASP A 470 -28.68 -16.84 8.82
N GLU A 471 -27.83 -16.03 8.19
CA GLU A 471 -27.27 -16.29 6.84
C GLU A 471 -26.41 -17.55 6.81
N ALA A 472 -25.48 -17.70 7.76
CA ALA A 472 -24.64 -18.89 7.88
C ALA A 472 -25.48 -20.15 8.13
N LEU A 473 -26.56 -20.03 8.91
CA LEU A 473 -27.52 -21.10 9.14
C LEU A 473 -28.23 -21.52 7.85
N ASN A 474 -28.71 -20.56 7.06
CA ASN A 474 -29.37 -20.80 5.77
C ASN A 474 -28.42 -21.43 4.73
N GLN A 475 -27.18 -20.97 4.68
CA GLN A 475 -26.15 -21.47 3.77
C GLN A 475 -25.50 -22.78 4.25
N LYS A 476 -25.84 -23.24 5.46
CA LYS A 476 -25.19 -24.38 6.12
C LYS A 476 -23.67 -24.19 6.23
N ASP A 477 -23.19 -22.96 6.45
CA ASP A 477 -21.76 -22.67 6.57
C ASP A 477 -21.23 -22.97 7.98
N ILE A 478 -20.62 -24.14 8.13
CA ILE A 478 -20.14 -24.68 9.40
C ILE A 478 -18.99 -23.85 9.97
N ARG A 479 -18.14 -23.28 9.11
CA ARG A 479 -16.99 -22.50 9.57
C ARG A 479 -17.46 -21.23 10.27
N THR A 480 -18.33 -20.48 9.61
CA THR A 480 -18.90 -19.24 10.16
C THR A 480 -19.76 -19.53 11.40
N LEU A 481 -20.55 -20.61 11.40
CA LEU A 481 -21.30 -21.03 12.60
C LEU A 481 -20.36 -21.36 13.78
N GLY A 482 -19.24 -22.06 13.51
CA GLY A 482 -18.24 -22.42 14.51
C GLY A 482 -17.61 -21.22 15.21
N GLU A 483 -17.23 -20.20 14.44
CA GLU A 483 -16.69 -18.95 14.99
C GLU A 483 -17.69 -18.25 15.92
N ARG A 484 -18.99 -18.35 15.63
CA ARG A 484 -20.06 -17.72 16.42
C ARG A 484 -20.37 -18.46 17.71
N ILE A 485 -20.46 -19.79 17.68
CA ILE A 485 -20.81 -20.58 18.87
C ILE A 485 -19.66 -20.70 19.87
N LYS A 486 -18.43 -20.36 19.47
CA LYS A 486 -17.23 -20.49 20.32
C LYS A 486 -17.35 -19.82 21.68
N ASN A 487 -18.14 -18.77 21.83
CA ASN A 487 -18.32 -18.04 23.09
C ASN A 487 -19.77 -18.03 23.59
N ILE A 488 -20.65 -18.85 22.99
CA ILE A 488 -22.07 -18.91 23.34
C ILE A 488 -22.36 -20.21 24.09
N TYR A 489 -23.19 -20.14 25.12
CA TYR A 489 -23.74 -21.32 25.78
C TYR A 489 -25.10 -21.69 25.17
N ILE A 490 -25.26 -22.96 24.80
CA ILE A 490 -26.48 -23.46 24.15
C ILE A 490 -27.41 -24.06 25.21
N GLU A 491 -28.48 -23.33 25.47
CA GLU A 491 -29.47 -23.67 26.50
C GLU A 491 -30.69 -24.44 25.95
N LYS A 492 -30.86 -24.52 24.62
CA LYS A 492 -32.02 -25.13 23.97
C LYS A 492 -31.63 -26.34 23.13
N LEU A 493 -32.32 -27.46 23.35
CA LEU A 493 -32.11 -28.71 22.59
C LEU A 493 -32.37 -28.51 21.10
N SER A 494 -33.39 -27.74 20.74
CA SER A 494 -33.71 -27.46 19.34
C SER A 494 -32.58 -26.72 18.59
N THR A 495 -31.84 -25.84 19.28
CA THR A 495 -30.68 -25.15 18.71
C THR A 495 -29.54 -26.13 18.47
N PHE A 496 -29.24 -26.97 19.47
CA PHE A 496 -28.24 -28.02 19.34
C PHE A 496 -28.59 -28.98 18.19
N GLU A 497 -29.83 -29.46 18.13
CA GLU A 497 -30.33 -30.33 17.07
C GLU A 497 -30.13 -29.75 15.69
N THR A 498 -30.55 -28.49 15.48
CA THR A 498 -30.45 -27.85 14.17
C THR A 498 -28.99 -27.76 13.71
N LEU A 499 -28.08 -27.34 14.59
CA LEU A 499 -26.66 -27.22 14.27
C LEU A 499 -25.99 -28.57 14.07
N PHE A 500 -26.35 -29.56 14.90
CA PHE A 500 -25.86 -30.93 14.79
C PHE A 500 -26.27 -31.55 13.46
N GLU A 501 -27.55 -31.49 13.08
CA GLU A 501 -28.04 -32.09 11.84
C GLU A 501 -27.39 -31.43 10.61
N ILE A 502 -27.19 -30.10 10.62
CA ILE A 502 -26.46 -29.40 9.54
C ILE A 502 -25.06 -29.98 9.37
N ALA A 503 -24.32 -30.17 10.46
CA ALA A 503 -22.96 -30.69 10.40
C ALA A 503 -22.91 -32.19 10.08
N PHE A 504 -23.79 -32.97 10.70
CA PHE A 504 -23.81 -34.41 10.56
C PHE A 504 -24.25 -34.84 9.15
N GLU A 505 -25.20 -34.15 8.52
CA GLU A 505 -25.56 -34.38 7.11
C GLU A 505 -24.38 -34.18 6.16
N LYS A 506 -23.51 -33.18 6.39
CA LYS A 506 -22.29 -33.02 5.57
C LYS A 506 -21.33 -34.19 5.75
N LEU A 507 -21.16 -34.67 6.98
CA LEU A 507 -20.32 -35.83 7.28
C LEU A 507 -20.85 -37.12 6.65
N LYS A 508 -22.18 -37.28 6.54
CA LYS A 508 -22.81 -38.41 5.84
C LYS A 508 -22.36 -38.47 4.37
N VAL A 509 -22.26 -37.33 3.70
CA VAL A 509 -21.79 -37.23 2.31
C VAL A 509 -20.29 -37.51 2.21
N GLN A 510 -19.47 -36.82 3.01
CA GLN A 510 -18.02 -36.97 3.03
C GLN A 510 -17.45 -36.58 4.40
N PHE A 511 -16.55 -37.41 4.94
CA PHE A 511 -15.87 -37.06 6.18
C PHE A 511 -14.97 -35.83 5.99
N ASN A 512 -15.09 -34.87 6.91
CA ASN A 512 -14.31 -33.64 6.94
C ASN A 512 -13.94 -33.33 8.39
N VAL A 513 -12.65 -33.09 8.63
CA VAL A 513 -12.10 -32.89 9.99
C VAL A 513 -12.67 -31.62 10.63
N ASP A 514 -12.75 -30.51 9.90
CA ASP A 514 -13.27 -29.24 10.45
C ASP A 514 -14.74 -29.37 10.88
N THR A 515 -15.53 -30.12 10.13
CA THR A 515 -16.93 -30.42 10.45
C THR A 515 -17.03 -31.31 11.69
N TRP A 516 -16.10 -32.24 11.85
CA TRP A 516 -16.02 -33.10 13.03
C TRP A 516 -15.64 -32.29 14.28
N GLU A 517 -14.66 -31.41 14.17
CA GLU A 517 -14.25 -30.48 15.24
C GLU A 517 -15.36 -29.51 15.61
N PHE A 518 -16.15 -29.03 14.64
CA PHE A 518 -17.33 -28.22 14.92
C PHE A 518 -18.35 -28.95 15.80
N ILE A 519 -18.60 -30.25 15.56
CA ILE A 519 -19.51 -31.04 16.41
C ILE A 519 -18.94 -31.18 17.83
N HIS A 520 -17.64 -31.37 17.98
CA HIS A 520 -17.00 -31.40 19.30
C HIS A 520 -17.15 -30.05 20.03
N LEU A 521 -16.95 -28.94 19.31
CA LEU A 521 -17.21 -27.59 19.84
C LEU A 521 -18.68 -27.43 20.26
N LEU A 522 -19.61 -27.89 19.42
CA LEU A 522 -21.05 -27.83 19.68
C LEU A 522 -21.42 -28.62 20.94
N ILE A 523 -20.88 -29.83 21.09
CA ILE A 523 -21.00 -30.63 22.31
C ILE A 523 -20.51 -29.79 23.47
N GLY A 524 -19.26 -29.30 23.43
CA GLY A 524 -18.61 -28.53 24.49
C GLY A 524 -19.31 -27.22 24.89
N ARG A 525 -20.16 -26.66 24.02
CA ARG A 525 -20.91 -25.42 24.27
C ARG A 525 -22.34 -25.63 24.74
N THR A 526 -22.79 -26.88 24.83
CA THR A 526 -24.15 -27.25 25.21
C THR A 526 -24.20 -27.78 26.63
N ASN A 527 -25.30 -27.58 27.35
CA ASN A 527 -25.50 -28.26 28.64
C ASN A 527 -25.49 -29.79 28.44
N SER A 528 -24.57 -30.50 29.10
CA SER A 528 -24.41 -31.94 28.93
C SER A 528 -25.66 -32.73 29.31
N ASP A 529 -26.42 -32.30 30.33
CA ASP A 529 -27.67 -32.95 30.73
C ASP A 529 -28.75 -32.87 29.65
N LEU A 530 -28.73 -31.80 28.86
CA LEU A 530 -29.69 -31.56 27.79
C LEU A 530 -29.44 -32.46 26.57
N ILE A 531 -28.22 -32.97 26.41
CA ILE A 531 -27.83 -33.87 25.30
C ILE A 531 -27.41 -35.27 25.75
N LYS A 532 -27.55 -35.61 27.04
CA LYS A 532 -27.02 -36.85 27.65
C LYS A 532 -27.43 -38.16 26.94
N ASP A 533 -28.66 -38.21 26.42
CA ASP A 533 -29.20 -39.38 25.72
C ASP A 533 -29.20 -39.23 24.20
N PHE A 534 -28.80 -38.05 23.69
CA PHE A 534 -28.97 -37.63 22.31
C PHE A 534 -28.31 -38.57 21.29
N PHE A 535 -27.01 -38.85 21.48
CA PHE A 535 -26.23 -39.70 20.58
C PHE A 535 -26.61 -41.16 20.72
N ARG A 536 -26.81 -41.62 21.97
CA ARG A 536 -27.20 -43.00 22.28
C ARG A 536 -28.55 -43.39 21.68
N GLU A 537 -29.52 -42.48 21.68
CA GLU A 537 -30.82 -42.73 21.05
C GLU A 537 -30.73 -42.83 19.53
N ARG A 538 -29.93 -41.96 18.89
CA ARG A 538 -29.70 -42.00 17.43
C ARG A 538 -28.91 -43.23 17.01
N GLU A 539 -27.89 -43.63 17.78
CA GLU A 539 -27.11 -44.85 17.54
C GLU A 539 -28.01 -46.11 17.50
N LYS A 540 -28.98 -46.22 18.41
CA LYS A 540 -29.90 -47.37 18.46
C LYS A 540 -30.79 -47.49 17.22
N ARG A 541 -31.06 -46.36 16.54
CA ARG A 541 -31.93 -46.28 15.36
C ARG A 541 -31.15 -46.34 14.04
N GLU A 542 -29.82 -46.25 14.10
CA GLU A 542 -28.94 -46.19 12.93
C GLU A 542 -28.54 -47.59 12.43
N ASN A 543 -28.72 -47.81 11.13
CA ASN A 543 -28.41 -49.08 10.45
C ASN A 543 -27.06 -49.04 9.73
N ASP A 544 -26.57 -47.85 9.34
CA ASP A 544 -25.25 -47.70 8.73
C ASP A 544 -24.14 -47.88 9.79
N LEU A 545 -23.24 -48.84 9.54
CA LEU A 545 -22.17 -49.19 10.49
C LEU A 545 -21.19 -48.03 10.73
N ILE A 546 -20.91 -47.21 9.73
CA ILE A 546 -20.00 -46.06 9.83
C ILE A 546 -20.66 -44.95 10.65
N LEU A 547 -21.94 -44.63 10.36
CA LEU A 547 -22.68 -43.61 11.10
C LEU A 547 -22.90 -44.03 12.55
N LYS A 548 -23.19 -45.31 12.79
CA LYS A 548 -23.29 -45.87 14.14
C LYS A 548 -21.97 -45.71 14.92
N LYS A 549 -20.83 -45.97 14.28
CA LYS A 549 -19.50 -45.73 14.88
C LYS A 549 -19.25 -44.25 15.18
N ARG A 550 -19.73 -43.33 14.34
CA ARG A 550 -19.63 -41.89 14.61
C ARG A 550 -20.48 -41.46 15.80
N TYR A 551 -21.72 -41.95 15.93
CA TYR A 551 -22.54 -41.68 17.11
C TYR A 551 -21.92 -42.24 18.39
N GLN A 552 -21.34 -43.44 18.35
CA GLN A 552 -20.59 -44.01 19.48
C GLN A 552 -19.46 -43.09 19.92
N GLN A 553 -18.65 -42.60 18.97
CA GLN A 553 -17.55 -41.71 19.32
C GLN A 553 -18.03 -40.37 19.90
N LEU A 554 -19.07 -39.76 19.32
CA LEU A 554 -19.61 -38.52 19.87
C LEU A 554 -20.20 -38.71 21.27
N ASN A 555 -20.75 -39.89 21.56
CA ASN A 555 -21.22 -40.26 22.89
C ASN A 555 -20.05 -40.44 23.88
N GLU A 556 -18.90 -40.97 23.44
CA GLU A 556 -17.68 -41.05 24.26
C GLU A 556 -17.15 -39.65 24.61
N VAL A 557 -17.12 -38.73 23.65
CA VAL A 557 -16.74 -37.32 23.86
C VAL A 557 -17.65 -36.64 24.88
N LEU A 558 -18.97 -36.86 24.79
CA LEU A 558 -19.94 -36.34 25.76
C LEU A 558 -19.75 -36.97 27.14
N ALA A 559 -19.53 -38.29 27.21
CA ALA A 559 -19.33 -39.00 28.47
C ALA A 559 -18.05 -38.54 29.20
N GLU A 560 -16.96 -38.34 28.47
CA GLU A 560 -15.71 -37.79 29.00
C GLU A 560 -15.93 -36.40 29.60
N ARG A 561 -16.65 -35.52 28.90
CA ARG A 561 -17.00 -34.20 29.42
C ARG A 561 -17.84 -34.27 30.69
N MET A 562 -18.90 -35.07 30.69
CA MET A 562 -19.78 -35.25 31.86
C MET A 562 -19.01 -35.80 33.08
N TYR A 563 -17.98 -36.62 32.85
CA TYR A 563 -17.08 -37.07 33.90
C TYR A 563 -16.30 -35.90 34.51
N PHE A 564 -15.67 -35.06 33.69
CA PHE A 564 -14.94 -33.88 34.18
C PHE A 564 -15.86 -32.87 34.90
N GLU A 565 -17.08 -32.63 34.42
CA GLU A 565 -18.05 -31.75 35.07
C GLU A 565 -18.35 -32.22 36.50
N ARG A 566 -18.63 -33.52 36.69
CA ARG A 566 -18.88 -34.11 38.01
C ARG A 566 -17.70 -34.06 38.96
N GLU A 567 -16.48 -34.26 38.46
CA GLU A 567 -15.27 -34.15 39.29
C GLU A 567 -15.02 -32.70 39.73
N THR A 568 -15.39 -31.73 38.90
CA THR A 568 -15.29 -30.30 39.23
C THR A 568 -16.31 -29.91 40.31
N GLU A 569 -17.56 -30.39 40.19
CA GLU A 569 -18.62 -30.21 41.18
C GLU A 569 -18.22 -30.81 42.55
N ARG A 570 -17.69 -32.04 42.56
CA ARG A 570 -17.18 -32.70 43.78
C ARG A 570 -16.04 -31.94 44.45
N CYS A 571 -15.14 -31.35 43.66
CA CYS A 571 -14.04 -30.55 44.21
C CYS A 571 -14.55 -29.22 44.81
N GLN A 572 -15.56 -28.59 44.21
CA GLN A 572 -16.17 -27.37 44.74
C GLN A 572 -16.95 -27.64 46.04
N GLU A 573 -17.72 -28.73 46.11
CA GLU A 573 -18.42 -29.15 47.32
C GLU A 573 -17.44 -29.46 48.47
N SER A 574 -16.23 -29.95 48.18
CA SER A 574 -15.19 -30.21 49.20
C SER A 574 -14.43 -28.97 49.71
N ILE A 575 -14.62 -27.80 49.10
CA ILE A 575 -14.00 -26.52 49.50
C ILE A 575 -14.97 -25.69 50.36
N ASP A 576 -16.27 -25.93 50.23
CA ASP A 576 -17.33 -25.25 51.01
C ASP A 576 -17.75 -26.01 52.29
N ASP A 577 -17.21 -27.22 52.51
CA ASP A 577 -17.24 -28.00 53.78
C ASP A 577 -15.94 -27.81 54.58
#